data_AF-A0A955CG50-F1
#
_entry.id   AF-A0A955CG50-F1
#
_cell.length_a   1.000
_cell.length_b   1.000
_cell.length_c   1.000
_cell.angle_alpha   90.00
_cell.angle_beta   90.00
_cell.angle_gamma   90.00
#
_symmetry.space_group_name_H-M   'P 1'
#
loop_
_entity.id
_entity.type
_entity.pdbx_description
1 polymer ?
#
loop_
_entity_poly.entity_id
_entity_poly.type
_entity_poly.pdbx_seq_one_letter_code
_entity_poly.pdbx_strand_id
1 'polypeptide(L)'
;MSFRHPFLLIAFLVASPSARADLVVESVDGDGVNLTVYQMTVNAAPEPVPALRYHLTVRESEMKHGNAAVYYLRGIPEGNDPERVFERLQKDFPEDDVHGRQGPGWYSVERPLASLDRKKLAEASRGFDRLYDSFVLPGSMRRDCDWGHGQIFEMSGPDIYAFLLPDVQTMRNFSRALMLRARAAIARGDYDAAVETLRVNYQLGRHVGESPFLVSSLVGIAITSMSNAIMVDLISAKDSPNLYWALSELPDPLVNVRKATQIEMDLGARVVPVLQKAETAEHAPEEWSRLLAEDFKQLTKLLDSQQMWEELIPYTTAGAALVMYPPAKQRLLESGMDAARVEAMPVGQVLAIDAAREYRKRADGMEKWYYVPWREARVRQRAQFESDLAESRLSGGFGVLLADLLLPAVESARTAEIRVAWQIGGLRTVEALRMHAAATGQFPERLQDVKIVPLPV
;
A
#
# COMPACT_ATOMS: atom_id res chain seq x y z
N MET A 1 34.10 25.02 3.93
CA MET A 1 34.81 25.59 2.75
C MET A 1 34.19 25.00 1.49
N SER A 2 33.68 25.88 0.64
CA SER A 2 33.09 25.61 -0.67
C SER A 2 34.11 25.02 -1.66
N PHE A 3 33.72 24.07 -2.51
CA PHE A 3 33.50 24.31 -3.95
C PHE A 3 33.43 23.03 -4.82
N ARG A 4 32.40 23.01 -5.69
CA ARG A 4 32.36 22.60 -7.12
C ARG A 4 32.54 21.12 -7.54
N HIS A 5 31.46 20.60 -8.14
CA HIS A 5 31.51 19.69 -9.30
C HIS A 5 32.33 20.27 -10.46
N PRO A 6 32.94 19.43 -11.32
CA PRO A 6 32.34 19.19 -12.64
C PRO A 6 32.65 17.85 -13.39
N PHE A 7 31.74 17.47 -14.31
CA PHE A 7 31.93 16.92 -15.68
C PHE A 7 32.40 15.46 -16.01
N LEU A 8 31.48 14.75 -16.70
CA LEU A 8 31.56 14.11 -18.06
C LEU A 8 32.42 12.85 -18.37
N LEU A 9 31.77 11.98 -19.17
CA LEU A 9 32.24 11.15 -20.30
C LEU A 9 32.87 9.75 -20.05
N ILE A 10 32.09 8.74 -20.50
CA ILE A 10 32.43 7.61 -21.38
C ILE A 10 33.45 6.56 -20.92
N ALA A 11 33.00 5.29 -20.90
CA ALA A 11 33.72 4.19 -21.53
C ALA A 11 32.76 3.07 -21.97
N PHE A 12 32.64 2.89 -23.29
CA PHE A 12 32.18 1.66 -23.94
C PHE A 12 33.27 0.58 -23.76
N LEU A 13 32.87 -0.67 -23.48
CA LEU A 13 33.70 -1.85 -23.82
C LEU A 13 32.80 -3.04 -24.17
N VAL A 14 33.14 -3.66 -25.30
CA VAL A 14 32.37 -4.63 -26.08
C VAL A 14 32.80 -6.06 -25.75
N ALA A 15 31.77 -6.91 -25.59
CA ALA A 15 31.64 -8.35 -25.86
C ALA A 15 32.47 -9.41 -25.11
N SER A 16 31.76 -10.31 -24.39
CA SER A 16 31.50 -11.71 -24.81
C SER A 16 30.44 -12.38 -23.89
N PRO A 17 29.76 -13.45 -24.32
CA PRO A 17 28.41 -13.78 -23.83
C PRO A 17 28.46 -14.64 -22.57
N SER A 18 27.95 -14.10 -21.47
CA SER A 18 27.74 -14.84 -20.23
C SER A 18 26.46 -14.32 -19.58
N ALA A 19 25.43 -15.18 -19.58
CA ALA A 19 24.17 -15.07 -18.82
C ALA A 19 23.64 -13.64 -18.63
N ARG A 20 22.92 -13.10 -19.63
CA ARG A 20 22.14 -11.88 -19.45
C ARG A 20 21.12 -12.12 -18.33
N ALA A 21 21.13 -11.25 -17.34
CA ALA A 21 20.12 -11.18 -16.30
C ALA A 21 18.71 -11.09 -16.93
N ASP A 22 17.79 -11.94 -16.48
CA ASP A 22 16.39 -11.96 -16.93
C ASP A 22 15.56 -10.78 -16.36
N LEU A 23 16.10 -10.05 -15.37
CA LEU A 23 15.55 -8.79 -14.84
C LEU A 23 16.68 -7.84 -14.37
N VAL A 24 16.69 -6.59 -14.85
CA VAL A 24 17.47 -5.49 -14.25
C VAL A 24 16.49 -4.40 -13.81
N VAL A 25 16.60 -3.96 -12.55
CA VAL A 25 15.81 -2.84 -12.00
C VAL A 25 16.71 -1.60 -11.94
N GLU A 26 16.46 -0.62 -12.80
CA GLU A 26 17.16 0.66 -12.79
C GLU A 26 16.23 1.76 -12.29
N SER A 27 16.71 2.61 -11.37
CA SER A 27 16.04 3.88 -11.06
C SER A 27 16.59 4.92 -12.02
N VAL A 28 15.76 5.41 -12.93
CA VAL A 28 16.12 6.46 -13.87
C VAL A 28 15.52 7.77 -13.37
N ASP A 29 16.40 8.71 -13.02
CA ASP A 29 16.02 10.09 -12.73
C ASP A 29 15.85 10.82 -14.07
N GLY A 30 14.60 11.02 -14.50
CA GLY A 30 14.26 11.80 -15.70
C GLY A 30 13.22 12.86 -15.38
N ASP A 31 13.47 14.13 -15.76
CA ASP A 31 12.52 15.26 -15.68
C ASP A 31 11.64 15.34 -14.41
N GLY A 32 12.22 15.07 -13.23
CA GLY A 32 11.50 15.14 -11.95
C GLY A 32 10.55 13.96 -11.67
N VAL A 33 10.65 12.87 -12.43
CA VAL A 33 9.92 11.61 -12.20
C VAL A 33 10.93 10.48 -12.01
N ASN A 34 10.95 9.88 -10.82
CA ASN A 34 11.71 8.68 -10.57
C ASN A 34 11.01 7.49 -11.24
N LEU A 35 11.57 7.00 -12.34
CA LEU A 35 11.05 5.82 -13.05
C LEU A 35 11.79 4.58 -12.59
N THR A 36 11.04 3.53 -12.23
CA THR A 36 11.60 2.19 -12.06
C THR A 36 11.52 1.46 -13.41
N VAL A 37 12.66 1.21 -14.02
CA VAL A 37 12.78 0.49 -15.29
C VAL A 37 13.03 -0.97 -15.01
N TYR A 38 12.17 -1.84 -15.55
CA TYR A 38 12.33 -3.29 -15.50
C TYR A 38 12.78 -3.78 -16.89
N GLN A 39 14.05 -4.13 -17.02
CA GLN A 39 14.56 -4.74 -18.25
C GLN A 39 14.35 -6.25 -18.20
N MET A 40 13.60 -6.81 -19.15
CA MET A 40 13.29 -8.24 -19.19
C MET A 40 13.57 -8.85 -20.57
N THR A 41 13.96 -10.12 -20.59
CA THR A 41 14.06 -10.92 -21.83
C THR A 41 12.84 -11.81 -21.93
N VAL A 42 12.09 -11.71 -23.03
CA VAL A 42 10.86 -12.49 -23.23
C VAL A 42 10.90 -13.30 -24.52
N ASN A 43 10.27 -14.47 -24.48
CA ASN A 43 10.12 -15.36 -25.62
C ASN A 43 8.67 -15.38 -26.10
N ALA A 44 8.47 -15.63 -27.39
CA ALA A 44 7.14 -15.84 -27.96
C ALA A 44 6.40 -16.97 -27.21
N ALA A 45 5.14 -16.73 -26.84
CA ALA A 45 4.29 -17.71 -26.18
C ALA A 45 2.85 -17.57 -26.68
N PRO A 46 2.28 -18.61 -27.31
CA PRO A 46 0.93 -18.55 -27.87
C PRO A 46 -0.12 -18.46 -26.77
N GLU A 47 -1.34 -18.10 -27.14
CA GLU A 47 -2.50 -18.20 -26.25
C GLU A 47 -2.61 -19.64 -25.70
N PRO A 48 -2.84 -19.82 -24.38
CA PRO A 48 -3.06 -21.15 -23.83
C PRO A 48 -4.30 -21.80 -24.44
N VAL A 49 -4.29 -23.12 -24.56
CA VAL A 49 -5.49 -23.88 -24.96
C VAL A 49 -5.87 -24.81 -23.82
N PRO A 50 -7.03 -24.61 -23.16
CA PRO A 50 -8.00 -23.52 -23.36
C PRO A 50 -7.46 -22.14 -22.90
N ALA A 51 -8.03 -21.05 -23.43
CA ALA A 51 -7.59 -19.67 -23.16
C ALA A 51 -7.57 -19.31 -21.65
N LEU A 52 -8.52 -19.87 -20.90
CA LEU A 52 -8.63 -19.71 -19.44
C LEU A 52 -8.05 -20.92 -18.69
N ARG A 53 -6.98 -21.53 -19.18
CA ARG A 53 -6.28 -22.62 -18.47
C ARG A 53 -5.67 -22.12 -17.15
N TYR A 54 -5.12 -20.90 -17.16
CA TYR A 54 -4.45 -20.30 -16.03
C TYR A 54 -5.33 -19.27 -15.35
N HIS A 55 -5.36 -19.31 -14.02
CA HIS A 55 -6.14 -18.41 -13.18
C HIS A 55 -5.27 -17.82 -12.07
N LEU A 56 -5.33 -16.50 -11.90
CA LEU A 56 -4.75 -15.78 -10.76
C LEU A 56 -5.81 -15.42 -9.70
N THR A 57 -7.06 -15.80 -9.95
CA THR A 57 -8.17 -15.76 -9.01
C THR A 57 -8.73 -17.17 -8.76
N VAL A 58 -9.39 -17.36 -7.62
CA VAL A 58 -10.17 -18.58 -7.39
C VAL A 58 -11.55 -18.37 -8.00
N ARG A 59 -12.04 -19.33 -8.79
CA ARG A 59 -13.37 -19.21 -9.39
C ARG A 59 -14.44 -19.24 -8.32
N GLU A 60 -15.53 -18.52 -8.56
CA GLU A 60 -16.65 -18.42 -7.62
C GLU A 60 -17.25 -19.79 -7.25
N SER A 61 -17.27 -20.73 -8.20
CA SER A 61 -17.73 -22.11 -7.98
C SER A 61 -16.75 -22.98 -7.16
N GLU A 62 -15.49 -22.56 -7.05
CA GLU A 62 -14.43 -23.26 -6.31
C GLU A 62 -14.21 -22.65 -4.91
N MET A 63 -14.64 -21.41 -4.71
CA MET A 63 -14.61 -20.72 -3.43
C MET A 63 -15.42 -21.48 -2.38
N LYS A 64 -14.84 -21.63 -1.20
CA LYS A 64 -15.42 -22.33 -0.07
C LYS A 64 -15.93 -21.32 0.96
N HIS A 65 -17.00 -21.68 1.65
CA HIS A 65 -17.50 -20.89 2.78
C HIS A 65 -16.51 -20.90 3.97
N GLY A 66 -16.62 -19.87 4.80
CA GLY A 66 -15.83 -19.69 6.03
C GLY A 66 -14.89 -18.49 5.96
N ASN A 67 -14.36 -18.10 7.11
CA ASN A 67 -13.49 -16.94 7.27
C ASN A 67 -12.01 -17.30 7.02
N ALA A 68 -11.39 -16.66 6.03
CA ALA A 68 -9.98 -16.84 5.66
C ALA A 68 -9.01 -16.53 6.81
N ALA A 69 -9.30 -15.49 7.62
CA ALA A 69 -8.41 -15.03 8.68
C ALA A 69 -8.11 -16.14 9.71
N VAL A 70 -9.12 -16.98 10.01
CA VAL A 70 -8.96 -18.12 10.93
C VAL A 70 -7.91 -19.10 10.42
N TYR A 71 -7.86 -19.37 9.12
CA TYR A 71 -6.86 -20.29 8.55
C TYR A 71 -5.45 -19.69 8.63
N TYR A 72 -5.29 -18.43 8.23
CA TYR A 72 -4.00 -17.76 8.26
C TYR A 72 -3.43 -17.68 9.68
N LEU A 73 -4.27 -17.26 10.64
CA LEU A 73 -3.84 -17.08 12.03
C LEU A 73 -3.60 -18.41 12.75
N ARG A 74 -4.34 -19.48 12.40
CA ARG A 74 -4.17 -20.80 13.03
C ARG A 74 -2.80 -21.42 12.78
N GLY A 75 -2.13 -21.08 11.67
CA GLY A 75 -0.77 -21.57 11.40
C GLY A 75 0.24 -21.17 12.48
N ILE A 76 0.07 -20.00 13.09
CA ILE A 76 1.01 -19.42 14.06
C ILE A 76 1.10 -20.27 15.35
N PRO A 77 0.00 -20.47 16.13
CA PRO A 77 0.05 -21.28 17.35
C PRO A 77 0.35 -22.76 17.07
N GLU A 78 0.12 -23.26 15.85
CA GLU A 78 0.51 -24.62 15.43
C GLU A 78 2.00 -24.74 15.02
N GLY A 79 2.81 -23.70 15.25
CA GLY A 79 4.25 -23.72 15.05
C GLY A 79 4.71 -23.43 13.63
N ASN A 80 3.83 -22.90 12.77
CA ASN A 80 4.11 -22.55 11.38
C ASN A 80 4.27 -21.03 11.19
N ASP A 81 4.67 -20.32 12.25
CA ASP A 81 5.03 -18.92 12.17
C ASP A 81 6.22 -18.72 11.21
N PRO A 82 6.03 -18.04 10.06
CA PRO A 82 7.08 -17.87 9.07
C PRO A 82 8.26 -17.06 9.58
N GLU A 83 8.08 -16.16 10.56
CA GLU A 83 9.20 -15.40 11.12
C GLU A 83 10.24 -16.34 11.72
N ARG A 84 9.78 -17.29 12.55
CA ARG A 84 10.63 -18.35 13.12
C ARG A 84 11.23 -19.28 12.06
N VAL A 85 10.53 -19.52 10.96
CA VAL A 85 11.08 -20.31 9.84
C VAL A 85 12.20 -19.54 9.17
N PHE A 86 12.01 -18.25 8.89
CA PHE A 86 13.04 -17.39 8.31
C PHE A 86 14.26 -17.24 9.22
N GLU A 87 14.08 -17.10 10.53
CA GLU A 87 15.19 -17.08 11.51
C GLU A 87 16.04 -18.36 11.46
N ARG A 88 15.41 -19.53 11.27
CA ARG A 88 16.14 -20.79 11.09
C ARG A 88 16.89 -20.79 9.77
N LEU A 89 16.23 -20.40 8.67
CA LEU A 89 16.84 -20.34 7.36
C LEU A 89 18.02 -19.36 7.31
N GLN A 90 17.97 -18.24 8.03
CA GLN A 90 19.07 -17.27 8.08
C GLN A 90 20.34 -17.84 8.74
N LYS A 91 20.19 -18.81 9.66
CA LYS A 91 21.34 -19.53 10.25
C LYS A 91 21.97 -20.50 9.25
N ASP A 92 21.15 -21.15 8.43
CA ASP A 92 21.59 -22.13 7.44
C ASP A 92 22.08 -21.46 6.13
N PHE A 93 21.58 -20.25 5.84
CA PHE A 93 21.84 -19.46 4.64
C PHE A 93 22.17 -18.00 5.04
N PRO A 94 23.45 -17.69 5.33
CA PRO A 94 23.85 -16.36 5.80
C PRO A 94 23.59 -15.28 4.75
N GLU A 95 23.47 -14.04 5.24
CA GLU A 95 23.28 -12.85 4.41
C GLU A 95 24.46 -12.61 3.48
N ASP A 96 24.18 -12.02 2.34
CA ASP A 96 25.16 -11.53 1.37
C ASP A 96 24.76 -10.14 0.86
N ASP A 97 25.67 -9.50 0.12
CA ASP A 97 25.43 -8.15 -0.40
C ASP A 97 24.50 -8.19 -1.62
N VAL A 98 23.43 -7.41 -1.57
CA VAL A 98 22.53 -7.13 -2.70
C VAL A 98 22.52 -5.62 -2.94
N HIS A 99 23.24 -5.18 -3.98
CA HIS A 99 23.33 -3.76 -4.38
C HIS A 99 23.78 -2.81 -3.25
N GLY A 100 24.76 -3.21 -2.44
CA GLY A 100 25.28 -2.41 -1.33
C GLY A 100 24.46 -2.51 -0.04
N ARG A 101 23.49 -3.43 0.02
CA ARG A 101 22.69 -3.72 1.22
C ARG A 101 22.93 -5.16 1.65
N GLN A 102 23.30 -5.36 2.92
CA GLN A 102 23.31 -6.71 3.49
C GLN A 102 21.88 -7.22 3.67
N GLY A 103 21.63 -8.45 3.24
CA GLY A 103 20.36 -9.12 3.42
C GLY A 103 20.39 -10.55 2.87
N PRO A 104 19.27 -11.28 2.90
CA PRO A 104 19.25 -12.66 2.43
C PRO A 104 19.14 -12.72 0.90
N GLY A 105 20.22 -12.36 0.21
CA GLY A 105 20.25 -12.31 -1.26
C GLY A 105 20.08 -13.66 -1.93
N TRP A 106 20.18 -14.78 -1.19
CA TRP A 106 19.88 -16.12 -1.68
C TRP A 106 18.42 -16.32 -2.15
N TYR A 107 17.47 -15.48 -1.72
CA TYR A 107 16.09 -15.45 -2.26
C TYR A 107 15.60 -14.06 -2.70
N SER A 108 16.47 -13.04 -2.67
CA SER A 108 16.09 -11.66 -3.02
C SER A 108 15.58 -11.56 -4.46
N VAL A 109 14.41 -10.96 -4.64
CA VAL A 109 13.79 -10.68 -5.95
C VAL A 109 14.59 -9.69 -6.79
N GLU A 110 15.55 -8.98 -6.18
CA GLU A 110 16.46 -8.07 -6.89
C GLU A 110 17.54 -8.82 -7.66
N ARG A 111 17.73 -10.12 -7.38
CA ARG A 111 18.66 -10.97 -8.14
C ARG A 111 17.93 -11.75 -9.23
N PRO A 112 18.49 -11.81 -10.45
CA PRO A 112 17.97 -12.67 -11.50
C PRO A 112 17.87 -14.12 -11.03
N LEU A 113 16.76 -14.80 -11.31
CA LEU A 113 16.56 -16.19 -10.87
C LEU A 113 17.68 -17.12 -11.32
N ALA A 114 18.26 -16.88 -12.50
CA ALA A 114 19.37 -17.64 -13.05
C ALA A 114 20.68 -17.55 -12.24
N SER A 115 20.87 -16.51 -11.42
CA SER A 115 22.07 -16.35 -10.58
C SER A 115 21.95 -17.02 -9.22
N LEU A 116 20.76 -17.51 -8.86
CA LEU A 116 20.49 -18.14 -7.56
C LEU A 116 20.84 -19.63 -7.56
N ASP A 117 21.31 -20.11 -6.41
CA ASP A 117 21.54 -21.54 -6.17
C ASP A 117 20.19 -22.26 -6.06
N ARG A 118 19.83 -23.00 -7.10
CA ARG A 118 18.55 -23.72 -7.19
C ARG A 118 18.37 -24.76 -6.08
N LYS A 119 19.46 -25.38 -5.61
CA LYS A 119 19.38 -26.39 -4.54
C LYS A 119 19.02 -25.72 -3.22
N LYS A 120 19.69 -24.61 -2.90
CA LYS A 120 19.37 -23.80 -1.70
C LYS A 120 17.95 -23.26 -1.76
N LEU A 121 17.54 -22.71 -2.90
CA LEU A 121 16.19 -22.18 -3.10
C LEU A 121 15.12 -23.26 -2.86
N ALA A 122 15.32 -24.46 -3.42
CA ALA A 122 14.42 -25.58 -3.23
C ALA A 122 14.39 -26.07 -1.77
N GLU A 123 15.55 -26.18 -1.13
CA GLU A 123 15.65 -26.57 0.29
C GLU A 123 14.96 -25.58 1.21
N ALA A 124 15.24 -24.29 1.06
CA ALA A 124 14.61 -23.24 1.85
C ALA A 124 13.08 -23.19 1.64
N SER A 125 12.61 -23.37 0.40
CA SER A 125 11.17 -23.36 0.10
C SER A 125 10.39 -24.46 0.83
N ARG A 126 11.01 -25.64 1.03
CA ARG A 126 10.38 -26.77 1.74
C ARG A 126 10.12 -26.48 3.22
N GLY A 127 10.85 -25.53 3.82
CA GLY A 127 10.60 -25.07 5.18
C GLY A 127 9.20 -24.49 5.39
N PHE A 128 8.50 -24.12 4.31
CA PHE A 128 7.17 -23.51 4.34
C PHE A 128 6.07 -24.40 3.77
N ASP A 129 6.35 -25.66 3.39
CA ASP A 129 5.35 -26.55 2.76
C ASP A 129 4.12 -26.74 3.67
N ARG A 130 4.33 -27.03 4.95
CA ARG A 130 3.23 -27.19 5.91
C ARG A 130 2.43 -25.89 6.10
N LEU A 131 3.11 -24.74 6.16
CA LEU A 131 2.46 -23.43 6.21
C LEU A 131 1.51 -23.27 5.02
N TYR A 132 2.03 -23.53 3.81
CA TYR A 132 1.28 -23.42 2.57
C TYR A 132 0.09 -24.38 2.51
N ASP A 133 0.33 -25.69 2.61
CA ASP A 133 -0.66 -26.73 2.35
C ASP A 133 -1.77 -26.76 3.40
N SER A 134 -1.42 -26.53 4.67
CA SER A 134 -2.37 -26.68 5.78
C SER A 134 -3.12 -25.41 6.13
N PHE A 135 -2.58 -24.23 5.79
CA PHE A 135 -3.13 -22.95 6.26
C PHE A 135 -3.35 -21.94 5.13
N VAL A 136 -2.30 -21.60 4.39
CA VAL A 136 -2.38 -20.48 3.44
C VAL A 136 -3.24 -20.80 2.23
N LEU A 137 -3.04 -21.98 1.61
CA LEU A 137 -3.86 -22.42 0.48
C LEU A 137 -5.34 -22.66 0.90
N PRO A 138 -5.64 -23.38 2.00
CA PRO A 138 -7.03 -23.51 2.45
C PRO A 138 -7.72 -22.18 2.78
N GLY A 139 -6.95 -21.22 3.31
CA GLY A 139 -7.41 -19.86 3.62
C GLY A 139 -7.67 -19.01 2.39
N SER A 140 -6.81 -19.08 1.36
CA SER A 140 -7.03 -18.36 0.10
C SER A 140 -8.26 -18.88 -0.66
N MET A 141 -8.65 -20.13 -0.44
CA MET A 141 -9.87 -20.69 -1.03
C MET A 141 -11.16 -20.24 -0.32
N ARG A 142 -11.09 -19.36 0.69
CA ARG A 142 -12.28 -18.84 1.37
C ARG A 142 -12.85 -17.64 0.65
N ARG A 143 -14.19 -17.56 0.63
CA ARG A 143 -14.95 -16.43 0.10
C ARG A 143 -14.79 -15.17 0.94
N ASP A 144 -14.88 -15.32 2.26
CA ASP A 144 -14.96 -14.21 3.20
C ASP A 144 -13.65 -14.09 4.00
N CYS A 145 -13.24 -12.86 4.31
CA CYS A 145 -12.14 -12.59 5.21
C CYS A 145 -12.53 -11.49 6.19
N ASP A 146 -12.68 -11.86 7.46
CA ASP A 146 -12.95 -10.94 8.55
C ASP A 146 -11.84 -11.09 9.61
N TRP A 147 -11.05 -10.05 9.78
CA TRP A 147 -9.95 -10.02 10.74
C TRP A 147 -10.41 -9.80 12.19
N GLY A 148 -11.71 -9.55 12.43
CA GLY A 148 -12.22 -9.23 13.77
C GLY A 148 -11.85 -7.82 14.23
N HIS A 149 -11.45 -6.95 13.30
CA HIS A 149 -11.02 -5.58 13.57
C HIS A 149 -12.18 -4.57 13.66
N GLY A 150 -13.44 -5.04 13.65
CA GLY A 150 -14.63 -4.17 13.69
C GLY A 150 -14.74 -3.29 14.95
N GLN A 151 -14.10 -3.66 16.06
CA GLN A 151 -14.06 -2.85 17.28
C GLN A 151 -13.48 -1.43 17.09
N ILE A 152 -12.74 -1.18 16.00
CA ILE A 152 -12.27 0.16 15.65
C ILE A 152 -13.41 1.19 15.50
N PHE A 153 -14.64 0.75 15.20
CA PHE A 153 -15.80 1.63 15.08
C PHE A 153 -16.32 2.11 16.44
N GLU A 154 -15.95 1.43 17.52
CA GLU A 154 -16.37 1.73 18.90
C GLU A 154 -15.27 2.46 19.70
N MET A 155 -14.06 2.55 19.14
CA MET A 155 -12.89 3.16 19.78
C MET A 155 -12.86 4.68 19.60
N SER A 156 -12.20 5.36 20.55
CA SER A 156 -11.92 6.79 20.52
C SER A 156 -10.60 7.10 21.24
N GLY A 157 -9.99 8.23 20.93
CA GLY A 157 -8.78 8.70 21.60
C GLY A 157 -7.61 7.73 21.41
N PRO A 158 -6.84 7.46 22.49
CA PRO A 158 -5.65 6.61 22.42
C PRO A 158 -5.85 5.19 21.94
N ASP A 159 -7.02 4.61 22.19
CA ASP A 159 -7.30 3.21 21.87
C ASP A 159 -7.23 2.95 20.36
N ILE A 160 -7.54 3.96 19.53
CA ILE A 160 -7.50 3.86 18.06
C ILE A 160 -6.08 3.59 17.56
N TYR A 161 -5.10 4.38 18.02
CA TYR A 161 -3.73 4.28 17.53
C TYR A 161 -2.86 3.32 18.34
N ALA A 162 -3.28 2.98 19.55
CA ALA A 162 -2.70 1.88 20.31
C ALA A 162 -3.15 0.50 19.79
N PHE A 163 -4.12 0.46 18.86
CA PHE A 163 -4.57 -0.76 18.23
C PHE A 163 -3.45 -1.42 17.42
N LEU A 164 -2.92 -2.52 17.94
CA LEU A 164 -1.85 -3.26 17.28
C LEU A 164 -2.41 -4.17 16.18
N LEU A 165 -1.70 -4.23 15.06
CA LEU A 165 -2.02 -5.07 13.90
C LEU A 165 -0.91 -6.12 13.65
N PRO A 166 -0.61 -7.01 14.62
CA PRO A 166 0.48 -7.98 14.47
C PRO A 166 0.24 -8.95 13.32
N ASP A 167 -1.02 -9.33 13.09
CA ASP A 167 -1.47 -10.21 12.00
C ASP A 167 -1.04 -9.69 10.63
N VAL A 168 -1.14 -8.37 10.40
CA VAL A 168 -0.78 -7.72 9.13
C VAL A 168 0.71 -7.90 8.81
N GLN A 169 1.59 -7.75 9.80
CA GLN A 169 3.03 -7.96 9.62
C GLN A 169 3.35 -9.44 9.37
N THR A 170 2.68 -10.33 10.08
CA THR A 170 2.79 -11.76 9.84
C THR A 170 2.38 -12.10 8.40
N MET A 171 1.32 -11.50 7.85
CA MET A 171 0.90 -11.77 6.47
C MET A 171 1.93 -11.32 5.41
N ARG A 172 2.72 -10.28 5.68
CA ARG A 172 3.89 -9.96 4.83
C ARG A 172 4.91 -11.09 4.82
N ASN A 173 5.15 -11.72 5.97
CA ASN A 173 6.05 -12.89 6.05
C ASN A 173 5.47 -14.12 5.33
N PHE A 174 4.14 -14.32 5.38
CA PHE A 174 3.46 -15.35 4.57
C PHE A 174 3.72 -15.10 3.09
N SER A 175 3.54 -13.86 2.62
CA SER A 175 3.83 -13.48 1.23
C SER A 175 5.29 -13.76 0.84
N ARG A 176 6.26 -13.40 1.69
CA ARG A 176 7.69 -13.69 1.43
C ARG A 176 7.94 -15.20 1.24
N ALA A 177 7.32 -16.04 2.07
CA ALA A 177 7.40 -17.50 1.95
C ALA A 177 6.78 -18.00 0.63
N LEU A 178 5.63 -17.44 0.23
CA LEU A 178 5.00 -17.74 -1.06
C LEU A 178 5.89 -17.32 -2.24
N MET A 179 6.55 -16.16 -2.17
CA MET A 179 7.47 -15.72 -3.23
C MET A 179 8.66 -16.66 -3.36
N LEU A 180 9.24 -17.11 -2.24
CA LEU A 180 10.29 -18.13 -2.24
C LEU A 180 9.80 -19.43 -2.92
N ARG A 181 8.60 -19.91 -2.56
CA ARG A 181 7.99 -21.09 -3.17
C ARG A 181 7.78 -20.92 -4.68
N ALA A 182 7.23 -19.80 -5.12
CA ALA A 182 6.97 -19.51 -6.52
C ALA A 182 8.28 -19.47 -7.34
N ARG A 183 9.31 -18.80 -6.84
CA ARG A 183 10.63 -18.78 -7.49
C ARG A 183 11.27 -20.16 -7.58
N ALA A 184 11.15 -20.97 -6.53
CA ALA A 184 11.62 -22.35 -6.56
C ALA A 184 10.90 -23.19 -7.62
N ALA A 185 9.59 -22.97 -7.81
CA ALA A 185 8.80 -23.63 -8.86
C ALA A 185 9.24 -23.18 -10.28
N ILE A 186 9.40 -21.86 -10.50
CA ILE A 186 9.90 -21.31 -11.77
C ILE A 186 11.28 -21.87 -12.10
N ALA A 187 12.20 -21.95 -11.13
CA ALA A 187 13.55 -22.48 -11.33
C ALA A 187 13.59 -23.97 -11.73
N ARG A 188 12.51 -24.71 -11.43
CA ARG A 188 12.31 -26.12 -11.84
C ARG A 188 11.52 -26.26 -13.14
N GLY A 189 11.01 -25.17 -13.71
CA GLY A 189 10.09 -25.19 -14.86
C GLY A 189 8.67 -25.64 -14.51
N ASP A 190 8.33 -25.67 -13.22
CA ASP A 190 6.99 -26.04 -12.75
C ASP A 190 6.08 -24.79 -12.72
N TYR A 191 5.64 -24.38 -13.90
CA TYR A 191 4.86 -23.15 -14.07
C TYR A 191 3.44 -23.25 -13.52
N ASP A 192 2.85 -24.45 -13.52
CA ASP A 192 1.51 -24.65 -12.94
C ASP A 192 1.55 -24.40 -11.42
N ALA A 193 2.56 -24.92 -10.70
CA ALA A 193 2.74 -24.64 -9.28
C ALA A 193 3.11 -23.17 -8.98
N ALA A 194 3.88 -22.54 -9.87
CA ALA A 194 4.21 -21.11 -9.75
C ALA A 194 2.95 -20.24 -9.86
N VAL A 195 2.10 -20.48 -10.87
CA VAL A 195 0.84 -19.76 -11.07
C VAL A 195 -0.11 -19.98 -9.90
N GLU A 196 -0.25 -21.20 -9.38
CA GLU A 196 -1.06 -21.46 -8.19
C GLU A 196 -0.56 -20.65 -6.98
N THR A 197 0.75 -20.65 -6.74
CA THR A 197 1.34 -19.92 -5.62
C THR A 197 1.09 -18.41 -5.75
N LEU A 198 1.19 -17.86 -6.96
CA LEU A 198 0.88 -16.46 -7.23
C LEU A 198 -0.60 -16.15 -7.04
N ARG A 199 -1.52 -17.02 -7.49
CA ARG A 199 -2.96 -16.91 -7.21
C ARG A 199 -3.24 -16.84 -5.71
N VAL A 200 -2.62 -17.73 -4.94
CA VAL A 200 -2.73 -17.74 -3.47
C VAL A 200 -2.25 -16.41 -2.88
N ASN A 201 -1.14 -15.85 -3.37
CA ASN A 201 -0.60 -14.60 -2.85
C ASN A 201 -1.43 -13.37 -3.26
N TYR A 202 -1.96 -13.32 -4.49
CA TYR A 202 -2.90 -12.26 -4.89
C TYR A 202 -4.15 -12.28 -4.00
N GLN A 203 -4.70 -13.46 -3.74
CA GLN A 203 -5.85 -13.60 -2.85
C GLN A 203 -5.52 -13.23 -1.39
N LEU A 204 -4.31 -13.57 -0.90
CA LEU A 204 -3.83 -13.12 0.41
C LEU A 204 -3.77 -11.59 0.47
N GLY A 205 -3.24 -10.93 -0.57
CA GLY A 205 -3.20 -9.47 -0.65
C GLY A 205 -4.59 -8.83 -0.57
N ARG A 206 -5.58 -9.41 -1.29
CA ARG A 206 -6.99 -9.00 -1.21
C ARG A 206 -7.54 -9.16 0.20
N HIS A 207 -7.38 -10.35 0.79
CA HIS A 207 -7.86 -10.65 2.14
C HIS A 207 -7.29 -9.71 3.19
N VAL A 208 -5.99 -9.41 3.16
CA VAL A 208 -5.36 -8.43 4.07
C VAL A 208 -5.98 -7.04 3.90
N GLY A 209 -6.35 -6.67 2.67
CA GLY A 209 -7.03 -5.43 2.36
C GLY A 209 -8.47 -5.31 2.88
N GLU A 210 -9.12 -6.40 3.28
CA GLU A 210 -10.48 -6.38 3.85
C GLU A 210 -10.54 -5.81 5.28
N SER A 211 -9.39 -5.68 5.94
CA SER A 211 -9.28 -5.00 7.23
C SER A 211 -9.68 -3.52 7.11
N PRO A 212 -10.37 -2.94 8.11
CA PRO A 212 -10.85 -1.55 8.06
C PRO A 212 -9.73 -0.50 8.09
N PHE A 213 -8.49 -0.89 8.41
CA PHE A 213 -7.36 0.02 8.53
C PHE A 213 -6.68 0.29 7.18
N LEU A 214 -6.41 1.57 6.89
CA LEU A 214 -5.72 1.97 5.66
C LEU A 214 -4.33 1.33 5.53
N VAL A 215 -3.62 1.18 6.65
CA VAL A 215 -2.33 0.49 6.67
C VAL A 215 -2.44 -0.97 6.21
N SER A 216 -3.53 -1.67 6.55
CA SER A 216 -3.76 -3.04 6.08
C SER A 216 -3.97 -3.08 4.56
N SER A 217 -4.72 -2.12 4.01
CA SER A 217 -4.85 -1.97 2.55
C SER A 217 -3.49 -1.75 1.87
N LEU A 218 -2.64 -0.88 2.42
CA LEU A 218 -1.26 -0.67 1.93
C LEU A 218 -0.42 -1.95 2.01
N VAL A 219 -0.62 -2.77 3.03
CA VAL A 219 0.05 -4.07 3.15
C VAL A 219 -0.44 -5.05 2.10
N GLY A 220 -1.75 -5.12 1.86
CA GLY A 220 -2.33 -5.94 0.79
C GLY A 220 -1.80 -5.55 -0.59
N ILE A 221 -1.65 -4.25 -0.85
CA ILE A 221 -1.00 -3.71 -2.05
C ILE A 221 0.46 -4.15 -2.12
N ALA A 222 1.22 -4.06 -1.02
CA ALA A 222 2.62 -4.50 -0.99
C ALA A 222 2.75 -6.01 -1.27
N ILE A 223 1.87 -6.84 -0.71
CA ILE A 223 1.80 -8.29 -0.98
C ILE A 223 1.54 -8.53 -2.47
N THR A 224 0.62 -7.77 -3.07
CA THR A 224 0.34 -7.83 -4.51
C THR A 224 1.54 -7.40 -5.36
N SER A 225 2.24 -6.32 -4.98
CA SER A 225 3.46 -5.89 -5.68
C SER A 225 4.56 -6.96 -5.63
N MET A 226 4.65 -7.74 -4.56
CA MET A 226 5.59 -8.87 -4.50
C MET A 226 5.23 -9.93 -5.55
N SER A 227 3.94 -10.28 -5.71
CA SER A 227 3.50 -11.17 -6.79
C SER A 227 3.85 -10.62 -8.18
N ASN A 228 3.65 -9.32 -8.41
CA ASN A 228 3.99 -8.67 -9.69
C ASN A 228 5.48 -8.78 -9.99
N ALA A 229 6.34 -8.65 -8.98
CA ALA A 229 7.79 -8.82 -9.15
C ALA A 229 8.15 -10.26 -9.58
N ILE A 230 7.53 -11.28 -8.97
CA ILE A 230 7.74 -12.68 -9.37
C ILE A 230 7.10 -13.00 -10.72
N MET A 231 6.03 -12.31 -11.09
CA MET A 231 5.43 -12.46 -12.42
C MET A 231 6.42 -12.08 -13.51
N VAL A 232 7.30 -11.11 -13.27
CA VAL A 232 8.38 -10.78 -14.21
C VAL A 232 9.32 -11.98 -14.40
N ASP A 233 9.78 -12.62 -13.32
CA ASP A 233 10.60 -13.83 -13.38
C ASP A 233 9.88 -14.95 -14.17
N LEU A 234 8.58 -15.14 -13.94
CA LEU A 234 7.78 -16.17 -14.61
C LEU A 234 7.60 -15.89 -16.11
N ILE A 235 7.30 -14.64 -16.49
CA ILE A 235 7.15 -14.24 -17.89
C ILE A 235 8.47 -14.38 -18.65
N SER A 236 9.59 -14.01 -18.01
CA SER A 236 10.92 -14.12 -18.62
C SER A 236 11.42 -15.57 -18.72
N ALA A 237 10.88 -16.48 -17.91
CA ALA A 237 11.33 -17.87 -17.89
C ALA A 237 11.12 -18.57 -19.25
N LYS A 238 12.08 -19.41 -19.63
CA LYS A 238 12.05 -20.15 -20.89
C LYS A 238 10.84 -21.09 -20.94
N ASP A 239 10.12 -21.11 -22.05
CA ASP A 239 8.95 -21.97 -22.25
C ASP A 239 7.79 -21.71 -21.27
N SER A 240 7.79 -20.56 -20.55
CA SER A 240 6.68 -20.19 -19.68
C SER A 240 5.40 -19.95 -20.48
N PRO A 241 4.23 -20.30 -19.94
CA PRO A 241 2.96 -20.08 -20.62
C PRO A 241 2.69 -18.58 -20.79
N ASN A 242 1.79 -18.26 -21.72
CA ASN A 242 1.24 -16.92 -21.81
C ASN A 242 0.16 -16.72 -20.72
N LEU A 243 0.29 -15.66 -19.93
CA LEU A 243 -0.59 -15.36 -18.80
C LEU A 243 -1.51 -14.16 -19.04
N TYR A 244 -1.68 -13.72 -20.29
CA TYR A 244 -2.49 -12.53 -20.63
C TYR A 244 -3.89 -12.57 -20.00
N TRP A 245 -4.62 -13.68 -20.15
CA TRP A 245 -5.97 -13.82 -19.60
C TRP A 245 -5.98 -13.97 -18.08
N ALA A 246 -4.99 -14.68 -17.51
CA ALA A 246 -4.85 -14.85 -16.08
C ALA A 246 -4.59 -13.52 -15.36
N LEU A 247 -3.84 -12.61 -15.99
CA LEU A 247 -3.66 -11.23 -15.52
C LEU A 247 -4.88 -10.34 -15.79
N SER A 248 -5.61 -10.59 -16.88
CA SER A 248 -6.78 -9.80 -17.26
C SER A 248 -8.02 -10.09 -16.39
N GLU A 249 -8.10 -11.25 -15.75
CA GLU A 249 -9.20 -11.60 -14.83
C GLU A 249 -9.06 -11.00 -13.43
N LEU A 250 -7.88 -10.46 -13.08
CA LEU A 250 -7.68 -9.85 -11.77
C LEU A 250 -8.66 -8.68 -11.58
N PRO A 251 -9.31 -8.57 -10.41
CA PRO A 251 -10.15 -7.42 -10.09
C PRO A 251 -9.40 -6.09 -10.21
N ASP A 252 -10.11 -5.04 -10.60
CA ASP A 252 -9.61 -3.67 -10.67
C ASP A 252 -10.54 -2.72 -9.89
N PRO A 253 -10.08 -2.16 -8.75
CA PRO A 253 -8.79 -2.41 -8.11
C PRO A 253 -8.72 -3.79 -7.44
N LEU A 254 -7.53 -4.40 -7.41
CA LEU A 254 -7.33 -5.69 -6.74
C LEU A 254 -7.52 -5.57 -5.23
N VAL A 255 -6.88 -4.58 -4.63
CA VAL A 255 -7.06 -4.17 -3.23
C VAL A 255 -7.71 -2.80 -3.26
N ASN A 256 -8.97 -2.73 -2.84
CA ASN A 256 -9.75 -1.49 -2.87
C ASN A 256 -9.52 -0.67 -1.59
N VAL A 257 -8.85 0.47 -1.71
CA VAL A 257 -8.51 1.30 -0.53
C VAL A 257 -9.64 2.23 -0.11
N ARG A 258 -10.72 2.35 -0.90
CA ARG A 258 -11.78 3.35 -0.68
C ARG A 258 -12.44 3.20 0.68
N LYS A 259 -12.84 1.99 1.05
CA LYS A 259 -13.53 1.73 2.32
C LYS A 259 -12.65 2.09 3.52
N ALA A 260 -11.40 1.64 3.51
CA ALA A 260 -10.45 1.97 4.57
C ALA A 260 -10.15 3.48 4.62
N THR A 261 -10.11 4.14 3.46
CA THR A 261 -9.95 5.60 3.38
C THR A 261 -11.11 6.35 4.02
N GLN A 262 -12.36 5.97 3.75
CA GLN A 262 -13.53 6.60 4.38
C GLN A 262 -13.45 6.48 5.92
N ILE A 263 -13.05 5.31 6.42
CA ILE A 263 -12.88 5.09 7.85
C ILE A 263 -11.77 5.99 8.41
N GLU A 264 -10.64 6.09 7.71
CA GLU A 264 -9.50 6.94 8.10
C GLU A 264 -9.87 8.42 8.11
N MET A 265 -10.65 8.89 7.13
CA MET A 265 -11.19 10.25 7.09
C MET A 265 -12.10 10.56 8.27
N ASP A 266 -12.82 9.55 8.77
CA ASP A 266 -13.64 9.69 9.98
C ASP A 266 -12.84 9.54 11.29
N LEU A 267 -11.55 9.15 11.24
CA LEU A 267 -10.77 8.92 12.45
C LEU A 267 -10.39 10.22 13.16
N GLY A 268 -10.15 11.35 12.49
CA GLY A 268 -9.60 12.53 13.17
C GLY A 268 -10.47 13.05 14.30
N ALA A 269 -11.79 13.16 14.08
CA ALA A 269 -12.72 13.53 15.15
C ALA A 269 -12.83 12.47 16.26
N ARG A 270 -12.46 11.22 16.00
CA ARG A 270 -12.45 10.13 17.00
C ARG A 270 -11.14 10.03 17.76
N VAL A 271 -10.01 10.35 17.13
CA VAL A 271 -8.68 10.45 17.76
C VAL A 271 -8.60 11.61 18.73
N VAL A 272 -9.41 12.65 18.53
CA VAL A 272 -9.51 13.82 19.41
C VAL A 272 -10.94 13.91 19.98
N PRO A 273 -11.26 13.18 21.07
CA PRO A 273 -12.62 13.05 21.59
C PRO A 273 -13.34 14.37 21.86
N VAL A 274 -12.64 15.44 22.25
CA VAL A 274 -13.25 16.77 22.50
C VAL A 274 -13.91 17.37 21.26
N LEU A 275 -13.55 16.91 20.05
CA LEU A 275 -14.18 17.32 18.80
C LEU A 275 -15.51 16.58 18.55
N GLN A 276 -15.73 15.44 19.19
CA GLN A 276 -16.97 14.69 19.06
C GLN A 276 -18.11 15.46 19.73
N LYS A 277 -19.19 15.69 18.99
CA LYS A 277 -20.42 16.31 19.52
C LYS A 277 -20.20 17.69 20.16
N ALA A 278 -19.12 18.40 19.80
CA ALA A 278 -18.75 19.69 20.38
C ALA A 278 -19.86 20.75 20.29
N GLU A 279 -20.69 20.69 19.24
CA GLU A 279 -21.84 21.60 19.05
C GLU A 279 -22.97 21.39 20.05
N THR A 280 -23.07 20.21 20.64
CA THR A 280 -24.14 19.80 21.57
C THR A 280 -23.66 19.55 22.99
N ALA A 281 -22.34 19.46 23.20
CA ALA A 281 -21.75 19.23 24.51
C ALA A 281 -21.84 20.50 25.37
N GLU A 282 -22.17 20.30 26.65
CA GLU A 282 -22.22 21.37 27.66
C GLU A 282 -21.14 21.10 28.71
N HIS A 283 -20.07 21.90 28.67
CA HIS A 283 -18.99 21.86 29.65
C HIS A 283 -18.70 23.27 30.17
N ALA A 284 -18.21 23.35 31.41
CA ALA A 284 -17.71 24.60 31.96
C ALA A 284 -16.48 25.10 31.15
N PRO A 285 -16.21 26.41 31.10
CA PRO A 285 -15.06 26.96 30.37
C PRO A 285 -13.71 26.33 30.75
N GLU A 286 -13.51 26.03 32.04
CA GLU A 286 -12.30 25.40 32.56
C GLU A 286 -12.18 23.94 32.09
N GLU A 287 -13.32 23.24 32.01
CA GLU A 287 -13.37 21.85 31.57
C GLU A 287 -13.08 21.73 30.07
N TRP A 288 -13.62 22.62 29.23
CA TRP A 288 -13.23 22.72 27.82
C TRP A 288 -11.72 22.92 27.65
N SER A 289 -11.15 23.82 28.46
CA SER A 289 -9.72 24.12 28.43
C SER A 289 -8.88 22.91 28.83
N ARG A 290 -9.34 22.14 29.82
CA ARG A 290 -8.71 20.89 30.28
C ARG A 290 -8.75 19.80 29.21
N LEU A 291 -9.92 19.55 28.63
CA LEU A 291 -10.14 18.51 27.61
C LEU A 291 -9.29 18.76 26.36
N LEU A 292 -9.29 20.00 25.84
CA LEU A 292 -8.41 20.36 24.73
C LEU A 292 -6.94 20.10 25.06
N ALA A 293 -6.46 20.60 26.21
CA ALA A 293 -5.06 20.41 26.62
C ALA A 293 -4.66 18.93 26.75
N GLU A 294 -5.58 18.09 27.23
CA GLU A 294 -5.38 16.65 27.35
C GLU A 294 -5.25 15.98 25.99
N ASP A 295 -6.20 16.23 25.07
CA ASP A 295 -6.17 15.65 23.72
C ASP A 295 -4.95 16.12 22.91
N PHE A 296 -4.56 17.40 23.03
CA PHE A 296 -3.32 17.92 22.44
C PHE A 296 -2.07 17.20 22.97
N LYS A 297 -2.00 16.97 24.29
CA LYS A 297 -0.90 16.24 24.92
C LYS A 297 -0.85 14.77 24.49
N GLN A 298 -1.98 14.15 24.20
CA GLN A 298 -2.02 12.77 23.71
C GLN A 298 -1.58 12.68 22.26
N LEU A 299 -2.04 13.60 21.41
CA LEU A 299 -1.65 13.67 20.00
C LEU A 299 -0.14 13.91 19.81
N THR A 300 0.48 14.73 20.66
CA THR A 300 1.94 14.96 20.61
C THR A 300 2.77 13.72 20.97
N LYS A 301 2.28 12.85 21.85
CA LYS A 301 2.96 11.59 22.20
C LYS A 301 2.94 10.56 21.06
N LEU A 302 1.93 10.62 20.20
CA LEU A 302 1.71 9.64 19.12
C LEU A 302 2.82 9.69 18.04
N LEU A 303 3.38 10.86 17.77
CA LEU A 303 4.05 11.12 16.50
C LEU A 303 5.58 11.09 16.55
N ASP A 304 6.16 10.90 17.74
CA ASP A 304 7.59 11.14 18.02
C ASP A 304 8.11 12.45 17.39
N SER A 305 7.20 13.40 17.16
CA SER A 305 7.45 14.64 16.44
C SER A 305 7.78 15.73 17.45
N GLN A 306 8.63 15.39 18.41
CA GLN A 306 9.08 16.29 19.48
C GLN A 306 9.55 17.61 18.89
N GLN A 307 10.26 17.55 17.75
CA GLN A 307 10.86 18.70 17.09
C GLN A 307 9.86 19.67 16.43
N MET A 308 8.77 19.18 15.81
CA MET A 308 7.75 20.04 15.17
C MET A 308 6.94 20.81 16.22
N TRP A 309 6.72 20.22 17.39
CA TRP A 309 5.94 20.84 18.46
C TRP A 309 6.82 21.60 19.44
N GLU A 310 8.12 21.31 19.54
CA GLU A 310 9.10 22.11 20.29
C GLU A 310 9.18 23.57 19.83
N GLU A 311 8.93 23.83 18.54
CA GLU A 311 8.77 25.19 18.01
C GLU A 311 7.43 25.85 18.40
N LEU A 312 6.42 25.04 18.74
CA LEU A 312 5.09 25.48 19.21
C LEU A 312 4.98 25.53 20.75
N ILE A 313 5.98 25.04 21.49
CA ILE A 313 6.07 25.06 22.98
C ILE A 313 5.92 26.45 23.62
N PRO A 314 6.29 27.60 23.01
CA PRO A 314 6.02 28.91 23.63
C PRO A 314 4.52 29.19 23.80
N TYR A 315 3.67 28.49 23.06
CA TYR A 315 2.22 28.58 23.16
C TYR A 315 1.72 27.49 24.09
N THR A 316 1.61 27.83 25.37
CA THR A 316 0.64 27.17 26.26
C THR A 316 -0.72 27.07 25.54
N THR A 317 -1.62 26.17 25.95
CA THR A 317 -2.99 26.11 25.41
C THR A 317 -3.67 27.48 25.37
N ALA A 318 -3.29 28.41 26.26
CA ALA A 318 -3.71 29.81 26.23
C ALA A 318 -3.13 30.63 25.06
N GLY A 319 -1.85 30.48 24.72
CA GLY A 319 -1.20 31.18 23.60
C GLY A 319 -1.72 30.76 22.23
N ALA A 320 -1.96 29.46 22.03
CA ALA A 320 -2.54 28.94 20.79
C ALA A 320 -4.00 29.38 20.63
N ALA A 321 -4.77 29.40 21.73
CA ALA A 321 -6.15 29.89 21.73
C ALA A 321 -6.24 31.37 21.31
N LEU A 322 -5.30 32.23 21.71
CA LEU A 322 -5.28 33.65 21.29
C LEU A 322 -5.13 33.83 19.78
N VAL A 323 -4.36 32.95 19.13
CA VAL A 323 -4.15 32.98 17.67
C VAL A 323 -5.31 32.33 16.93
N MET A 324 -5.82 31.19 17.43
CA MET A 324 -6.82 30.38 16.72
C MET A 324 -8.27 30.86 16.95
N TYR A 325 -8.57 31.49 18.09
CA TYR A 325 -9.95 31.85 18.44
C TYR A 325 -10.58 32.92 17.51
N PRO A 326 -9.92 34.07 17.23
CA PRO A 326 -10.52 35.06 16.34
C PRO A 326 -10.92 34.53 14.95
N PRO A 327 -10.04 33.79 14.22
CA PRO A 327 -10.44 33.23 12.93
C PRO A 327 -11.46 32.09 13.06
N ALA A 328 -11.39 31.25 14.10
CA ALA A 328 -12.38 30.21 14.35
C ALA A 328 -13.79 30.80 14.55
N LYS A 329 -13.90 31.82 15.41
CA LYS A 329 -15.15 32.55 15.63
C LYS A 329 -15.68 33.16 14.33
N GLN A 330 -14.82 33.80 13.55
CA GLN A 330 -15.21 34.38 12.27
C GLN A 330 -15.77 33.33 11.31
N ARG A 331 -15.10 32.18 11.15
CA ARG A 331 -15.60 31.08 10.31
C ARG A 331 -16.94 30.52 10.77
N LEU A 332 -17.17 30.39 12.09
CA LEU A 332 -18.47 29.97 12.60
C LEU A 332 -19.58 30.97 12.27
N LEU A 333 -19.32 32.27 12.40
CA LEU A 333 -20.27 33.31 12.01
C LEU A 333 -20.54 33.29 10.49
N GLU A 334 -19.50 33.18 9.67
CA GLU A 334 -19.60 33.09 8.21
C GLU A 334 -20.35 31.84 7.74
N SER A 335 -20.26 30.74 8.49
CA SER A 335 -21.04 29.52 8.24
C SER A 335 -22.54 29.66 8.54
N GLY A 336 -22.98 30.82 9.03
CA GLY A 336 -24.36 31.13 9.38
C GLY A 336 -24.75 30.74 10.81
N MET A 337 -23.79 30.47 11.70
CA MET A 337 -24.10 30.25 13.12
C MET A 337 -24.57 31.57 13.77
N ASP A 338 -25.63 31.49 14.57
CA ASP A 338 -26.18 32.66 15.27
C ASP A 338 -25.12 33.36 16.12
N ALA A 339 -25.00 34.68 15.97
CA ALA A 339 -23.96 35.46 16.62
C ALA A 339 -24.12 35.46 18.14
N ALA A 340 -25.34 35.59 18.66
CA ALA A 340 -25.58 35.58 20.10
C ALA A 340 -25.19 34.23 20.72
N ARG A 341 -25.44 33.12 20.01
CA ARG A 341 -25.00 31.79 20.40
C ARG A 341 -23.47 31.70 20.45
N VAL A 342 -22.77 32.15 19.41
CA VAL A 342 -21.28 32.07 19.35
C VAL A 342 -20.62 32.92 20.44
N GLU A 343 -21.12 34.13 20.69
CA GLU A 343 -20.59 35.02 21.74
C GLU A 343 -20.79 34.44 23.15
N ALA A 344 -21.84 33.63 23.35
CA ALA A 344 -22.11 32.99 24.63
C ALA A 344 -21.30 31.71 24.87
N MET A 345 -20.69 31.13 23.83
CA MET A 345 -19.92 29.88 23.96
C MET A 345 -18.57 30.11 24.66
N PRO A 346 -18.12 29.16 25.50
CA PRO A 346 -16.73 29.13 25.95
C PRO A 346 -15.75 29.06 24.77
N VAL A 347 -14.59 29.72 24.89
CA VAL A 347 -13.54 29.73 23.85
C VAL A 347 -13.19 28.32 23.37
N GLY A 348 -13.03 27.37 24.29
CA GLY A 348 -12.70 25.99 23.93
C GLY A 348 -13.81 25.28 23.14
N GLN A 349 -15.08 25.61 23.39
CA GLN A 349 -16.19 25.07 22.59
C GLN A 349 -16.16 25.63 21.17
N VAL A 350 -15.93 26.93 21.00
CA VAL A 350 -15.78 27.57 19.68
C VAL A 350 -14.64 26.91 18.89
N LEU A 351 -13.48 26.71 19.53
CA LEU A 351 -12.33 26.06 18.91
C LEU A 351 -12.61 24.60 18.54
N ALA A 352 -13.29 23.84 19.39
CA ALA A 352 -13.62 22.45 19.11
C ALA A 352 -14.62 22.29 17.95
N ILE A 353 -15.65 23.14 17.89
CA ILE A 353 -16.64 23.13 16.79
C ILE A 353 -15.96 23.50 15.47
N ASP A 354 -15.19 24.59 15.45
CA ASP A 354 -14.47 25.02 14.26
C ASP A 354 -13.48 23.95 13.78
N ALA A 355 -12.71 23.36 14.71
CA ALA A 355 -11.78 22.28 14.38
C ALA A 355 -12.48 21.05 13.78
N ALA A 356 -13.62 20.63 14.34
CA ALA A 356 -14.39 19.51 13.81
C ALA A 356 -14.91 19.80 12.39
N ARG A 357 -15.38 21.04 12.13
CA ARG A 357 -15.88 21.47 10.81
C ARG A 357 -14.78 21.60 9.77
N GLU A 358 -13.66 22.23 10.10
CA GLU A 358 -12.54 22.38 9.18
C GLU A 358 -11.85 21.05 8.87
N TYR A 359 -11.72 20.16 9.87
CA TYR A 359 -11.24 18.80 9.62
C TYR A 359 -12.16 18.07 8.63
N ARG A 360 -13.49 18.06 8.88
CA ARG A 360 -14.46 17.42 7.98
C ARG A 360 -14.42 18.01 6.58
N LYS A 361 -14.36 19.34 6.45
CA LYS A 361 -14.28 20.02 5.15
C LYS A 361 -13.04 19.59 4.35
N ARG A 362 -11.89 19.41 5.00
CA ARG A 362 -10.66 18.91 4.36
C ARG A 362 -10.77 17.42 4.02
N ALA A 363 -11.27 16.61 4.96
CA ALA A 363 -11.53 15.19 4.74
C ALA A 363 -12.47 14.96 3.55
N ASP A 364 -13.65 15.59 3.53
CA ASP A 364 -14.61 15.56 2.40
C ASP A 364 -13.97 16.07 1.11
N GLY A 365 -13.19 17.14 1.22
CA GLY A 365 -12.43 17.74 0.12
C GLY A 365 -11.48 16.76 -0.54
N MET A 366 -10.86 15.86 0.23
CA MET A 366 -9.98 14.80 -0.27
C MET A 366 -10.77 13.56 -0.71
N GLU A 367 -11.77 13.14 0.06
CA GLU A 367 -12.58 11.94 -0.18
C GLU A 367 -13.36 12.05 -1.48
N LYS A 368 -13.98 13.21 -1.77
CA LYS A 368 -14.81 13.38 -2.97
C LYS A 368 -14.11 12.97 -4.27
N TRP A 369 -12.78 13.10 -4.31
CA TRP A 369 -11.97 12.76 -5.46
C TRP A 369 -11.84 11.24 -5.69
N TYR A 370 -12.14 10.40 -4.70
CA TYR A 370 -12.20 8.93 -4.85
C TYR A 370 -13.39 8.44 -5.68
N TYR A 371 -14.39 9.30 -5.91
CA TYR A 371 -15.59 8.98 -6.68
C TYR A 371 -15.49 9.31 -8.18
N VAL A 372 -14.39 9.92 -8.61
CA VAL A 372 -14.15 10.26 -10.02
C VAL A 372 -12.90 9.56 -10.57
N PRO A 373 -12.75 9.45 -11.90
CA PRO A 373 -11.58 8.83 -12.52
C PRO A 373 -10.26 9.42 -12.00
N TRP A 374 -9.28 8.56 -11.71
CA TRP A 374 -8.03 8.97 -11.04
C TRP A 374 -7.27 10.08 -11.79
N ARG A 375 -7.25 10.06 -13.13
CA ARG A 375 -6.56 11.08 -13.93
C ARG A 375 -7.14 12.48 -13.68
N GLU A 376 -8.46 12.60 -13.63
CA GLU A 376 -9.14 13.86 -13.32
C GLU A 376 -8.94 14.25 -11.86
N ALA A 377 -9.04 13.28 -10.95
CA ALA A 377 -8.83 13.49 -9.52
C ALA A 377 -7.43 14.04 -9.22
N ARG A 378 -6.37 13.45 -9.79
CA ARG A 378 -4.97 13.83 -9.52
C ARG A 378 -4.67 15.28 -9.89
N VAL A 379 -5.15 15.74 -11.04
CA VAL A 379 -4.94 17.14 -11.47
C VAL A 379 -5.62 18.11 -10.50
N ARG A 380 -6.84 17.80 -10.08
CA ARG A 380 -7.62 18.67 -9.18
C ARG A 380 -7.13 18.61 -7.73
N GLN A 381 -6.74 17.44 -7.24
CA GLN A 381 -6.13 17.26 -5.92
C GLN A 381 -4.83 18.06 -5.80
N ARG A 382 -3.96 18.01 -6.82
CA ARG A 382 -2.72 18.79 -6.82
C ARG A 382 -2.99 20.29 -6.73
N ALA A 383 -3.92 20.80 -7.53
CA ALA A 383 -4.29 22.22 -7.48
C ALA A 383 -4.88 22.62 -6.12
N GLN A 384 -5.68 21.73 -5.50
CA GLN A 384 -6.23 21.95 -4.17
C GLN A 384 -5.11 21.96 -3.10
N PHE A 385 -4.20 21.00 -3.14
CA PHE A 385 -3.07 20.93 -2.20
C PHE A 385 -2.15 22.15 -2.30
N GLU A 386 -1.85 22.62 -3.52
CA GLU A 386 -1.07 23.85 -3.74
C GLU A 386 -1.78 25.08 -3.16
N SER A 387 -3.12 25.15 -3.25
CA SER A 387 -3.92 26.20 -2.62
C SER A 387 -3.91 26.09 -1.08
N ASP A 388 -4.02 24.88 -0.54
CA ASP A 388 -4.08 24.62 0.90
C ASP A 388 -2.74 24.92 1.60
N LEU A 389 -1.60 24.72 0.91
CA LEU A 389 -0.26 25.08 1.39
C LEU A 389 -0.01 26.60 1.45
N ALA A 390 -0.74 27.39 0.66
CA ALA A 390 -0.62 28.85 0.66
C ALA A 390 -1.31 29.50 1.89
N GLU A 391 -2.17 28.75 2.58
CA GLU A 391 -2.85 29.19 3.80
C GLU A 391 -1.95 29.00 5.03
N SER A 392 -1.91 29.97 5.94
CA SER A 392 -1.16 29.81 7.20
C SER A 392 -1.81 28.73 8.08
N ARG A 393 -1.04 27.67 8.36
CA ARG A 393 -1.48 26.50 9.15
C ARG A 393 -2.08 26.87 10.52
N LEU A 394 -1.53 27.90 11.18
CA LEU A 394 -2.00 28.33 12.51
C LEU A 394 -3.31 29.12 12.44
N SER A 395 -3.52 29.95 11.41
CA SER A 395 -4.78 30.68 11.22
C SER A 395 -5.91 29.78 10.70
N GLY A 396 -5.57 28.68 10.03
CA GLY A 396 -6.51 27.61 9.67
C GLY A 396 -7.13 26.92 10.89
N GLY A 397 -6.54 27.07 12.07
CA GLY A 397 -7.05 26.49 13.32
C GLY A 397 -6.70 25.02 13.49
N PHE A 398 -7.13 24.45 14.61
CA PHE A 398 -6.72 23.10 15.01
C PHE A 398 -7.19 22.00 14.05
N GLY A 399 -8.36 22.16 13.42
CA GLY A 399 -8.87 21.21 12.42
C GLY A 399 -7.96 21.06 11.20
N VAL A 400 -7.33 22.15 10.77
CA VAL A 400 -6.35 22.16 9.67
C VAL A 400 -5.08 21.43 10.07
N LEU A 401 -4.56 21.68 11.28
CA LEU A 401 -3.39 20.97 11.81
C LEU A 401 -3.64 19.45 11.90
N LEU A 402 -4.83 19.07 12.38
CA LEU A 402 -5.23 17.66 12.47
C LEU A 402 -5.36 17.00 11.09
N ALA A 403 -5.88 17.73 10.09
CA ALA A 403 -5.99 17.24 8.72
C ALA A 403 -4.61 17.07 8.06
N ASP A 404 -3.74 18.08 8.16
CA ASP A 404 -2.36 18.02 7.65
C ASP A 404 -1.57 16.87 8.28
N LEU A 405 -1.91 16.52 9.51
CA LEU A 405 -1.27 15.43 10.24
C LEU A 405 -1.76 14.05 9.78
N LEU A 406 -3.07 13.84 9.70
CA LEU A 406 -3.65 12.51 9.54
C LEU A 406 -3.89 12.13 8.06
N LEU A 407 -4.15 13.10 7.19
CA LEU A 407 -4.61 12.83 5.83
C LEU A 407 -3.53 12.49 4.77
N PRO A 408 -2.22 12.82 4.92
CA PRO A 408 -1.22 12.47 3.89
C PRO A 408 -1.12 10.97 3.56
N ALA A 409 -1.42 10.10 4.53
CA ALA A 409 -1.44 8.65 4.32
C ALA A 409 -2.50 8.22 3.30
N VAL A 410 -3.63 8.93 3.23
CA VAL A 410 -4.74 8.65 2.31
C VAL A 410 -4.33 8.86 0.85
N GLU A 411 -3.66 9.97 0.53
CA GLU A 411 -3.20 10.24 -0.84
C GLU A 411 -2.18 9.19 -1.30
N SER A 412 -1.26 8.84 -0.40
CA SER A 412 -0.24 7.82 -0.65
C SER A 412 -0.86 6.46 -0.95
N ALA A 413 -1.97 6.10 -0.27
CA ALA A 413 -2.67 4.84 -0.49
C ALA A 413 -3.32 4.74 -1.88
N ARG A 414 -3.99 5.80 -2.34
CA ARG A 414 -4.56 5.80 -3.70
C ARG A 414 -3.49 5.71 -4.78
N THR A 415 -2.38 6.42 -4.59
CA THR A 415 -1.24 6.34 -5.51
C THR A 415 -0.67 4.92 -5.57
N ALA A 416 -0.63 4.22 -4.43
CA ALA A 416 -0.19 2.82 -4.36
C ALA A 416 -1.15 1.85 -5.05
N GLU A 417 -2.47 2.04 -4.92
CA GLU A 417 -3.50 1.25 -5.63
C GLU A 417 -3.32 1.36 -7.15
N ILE A 418 -3.21 2.60 -7.66
CA ILE A 418 -3.03 2.85 -9.10
C ILE A 418 -1.70 2.32 -9.61
N ARG A 419 -0.62 2.45 -8.83
CA ARG A 419 0.69 1.90 -9.20
C ARG A 419 0.62 0.38 -9.41
N VAL A 420 -0.10 -0.35 -8.57
CA VAL A 420 -0.27 -1.80 -8.74
C VAL A 420 -1.12 -2.12 -9.97
N ALA A 421 -2.19 -1.38 -10.23
CA ALA A 421 -2.98 -1.53 -11.46
C ALA A 421 -2.12 -1.30 -12.72
N TRP A 422 -1.25 -0.29 -12.70
CA TRP A 422 -0.30 -0.02 -13.79
C TRP A 422 0.73 -1.13 -13.96
N GLN A 423 1.26 -1.71 -12.86
CA GLN A 423 2.16 -2.86 -12.94
C GLN A 423 1.49 -4.05 -13.63
N ILE A 424 0.24 -4.37 -13.27
CA ILE A 424 -0.53 -5.44 -13.90
C ILE A 424 -0.78 -5.14 -15.38
N GLY A 425 -1.14 -3.89 -15.72
CA GLY A 425 -1.28 -3.43 -17.11
C GLY A 425 0.01 -3.59 -17.93
N GLY A 426 1.17 -3.28 -17.34
CA GLY A 426 2.48 -3.50 -17.93
C GLY A 426 2.74 -4.98 -18.22
N LEU A 427 2.51 -5.86 -17.24
CA LEU A 427 2.67 -7.31 -17.40
C LEU A 427 1.73 -7.88 -18.48
N ARG A 428 0.46 -7.43 -18.52
CA ARG A 428 -0.51 -7.78 -19.58
C ARG A 428 -0.04 -7.34 -20.95
N THR A 429 0.53 -6.13 -21.04
CA THR A 429 1.07 -5.62 -22.31
C THR A 429 2.21 -6.52 -22.79
N VAL A 430 3.14 -6.91 -21.92
CA VAL A 430 4.23 -7.83 -22.27
C VAL A 430 3.69 -9.17 -22.75
N GLU A 431 2.70 -9.75 -22.07
CA GLU A 431 2.09 -11.02 -22.52
C GLU A 431 1.38 -10.90 -23.87
N ALA A 432 0.74 -9.77 -24.15
CA ALA A 432 0.15 -9.51 -25.47
C ALA A 432 1.23 -9.46 -26.57
N LEU A 433 2.40 -8.90 -26.29
CA LEU A 433 3.54 -8.91 -27.21
C LEU A 433 4.07 -10.33 -27.46
N ARG A 434 4.18 -11.15 -26.39
CA ARG A 434 4.58 -12.56 -26.52
C ARG A 434 3.59 -13.36 -27.34
N MET A 435 2.29 -13.09 -27.19
CA MET A 435 1.21 -13.71 -27.95
C MET A 435 1.24 -13.32 -29.43
N HIS A 436 1.45 -12.02 -29.71
CA HIS A 436 1.62 -11.52 -31.08
C HIS A 436 2.82 -12.20 -31.75
N ALA A 437 3.99 -12.23 -31.09
CA ALA A 437 5.19 -12.83 -31.63
C ALA A 437 5.04 -14.33 -31.91
N ALA A 438 4.25 -15.05 -31.11
CA ALA A 438 3.95 -16.46 -31.38
C ALA A 438 3.06 -16.65 -32.62
N ALA A 439 2.16 -15.71 -32.91
CA ALA A 439 1.27 -15.77 -34.06
C ALA A 439 1.91 -15.29 -35.37
N THR A 440 2.80 -14.29 -35.31
CA THR A 440 3.40 -13.65 -36.49
C THR A 440 4.85 -14.05 -36.74
N GLY A 441 5.50 -14.67 -35.75
CA GLY A 441 6.92 -15.02 -35.78
C GLY A 441 7.87 -13.84 -35.46
N GLN A 442 7.35 -12.64 -35.20
CA GLN A 442 8.14 -11.44 -34.91
C GLN A 442 7.47 -10.56 -33.86
N PHE A 443 8.25 -9.86 -33.02
CA PHE A 443 7.71 -8.85 -32.13
C PHE A 443 7.21 -7.63 -32.93
N PRO A 444 6.13 -6.97 -32.49
CA PRO A 444 5.59 -5.81 -33.21
C PRO A 444 6.53 -4.60 -33.09
N GLU A 445 6.57 -3.77 -34.13
CA GLU A 445 7.34 -2.51 -34.11
C GLU A 445 6.66 -1.45 -33.22
N ARG A 446 5.32 -1.46 -33.16
CA ARG A 446 4.52 -0.53 -32.36
C ARG A 446 3.43 -1.27 -31.59
N LEU A 447 3.07 -0.77 -30.42
CA LEU A 447 1.99 -1.34 -29.60
C LEU A 447 0.65 -1.43 -30.37
N GLN A 448 0.36 -0.46 -31.23
CA GLN A 448 -0.84 -0.44 -32.06
C GLN A 448 -0.93 -1.62 -33.06
N ASP A 449 0.18 -2.30 -33.37
CA ASP A 449 0.23 -3.42 -34.30
C ASP A 449 -0.24 -4.74 -33.63
N VAL A 450 -0.35 -4.75 -32.30
CA VAL A 450 -0.93 -5.87 -31.55
C VAL A 450 -2.44 -5.87 -31.74
N LYS A 451 -2.94 -6.81 -32.56
CA LYS A 451 -4.39 -6.99 -32.84
C LYS A 451 -4.99 -8.27 -32.27
N ILE A 452 -4.15 -9.20 -31.79
CA ILE A 452 -4.59 -10.52 -31.31
C ILE A 452 -5.37 -10.42 -30.00
N VAL A 453 -5.03 -9.45 -29.15
CA VAL A 453 -5.74 -9.13 -27.90
C VAL A 453 -5.72 -7.61 -27.64
N PRO A 454 -6.67 -7.07 -26.85
CA PRO A 454 -6.64 -5.67 -26.43
C PRO A 454 -5.39 -5.34 -25.60
N LEU A 455 -4.92 -4.09 -25.68
CA LEU A 455 -3.85 -3.60 -24.79
C LEU A 455 -4.44 -2.70 -23.69
N PRO A 456 -3.94 -2.79 -22.45
CA PRO A 456 -4.41 -1.97 -21.31
C PRO A 456 -3.69 -0.60 -21.25
N VAL A 457 -3.55 0.07 -22.40
CA VAL A 457 -2.81 1.35 -22.55
C VAL A 457 -3.71 2.57 -22.59
#